data_AF-A0A0M9DXB1-F1
#
_entry.id   AF-A0A0M9DXB1-F1
#
_cell.length_a   1.000
_cell.length_b   1.000
_cell.length_c   1.000
_cell.angle_alpha   90.00
_cell.angle_beta   90.00
_cell.angle_gamma   90.00
#
_symmetry.space_group_name_H-M   'P 1'
#
loop_
_entity.id
_entity.type
_entity.pdbx_description
1 polymer ?
#
loop_
_entity_poly.entity_id
_entity_poly.type
_entity_poly.pdbx_seq_one_letter_code
_entity_poly.pdbx_strand_id
1 'polypeptide(L)'
;MNTYSNNIINDEGANAGNLIIKANKDIIFEDGASIWSLTFGKGNTGNITITGKNMWFGGSNNDQYLDSFYRKFFFLDGKRLFESNNGVIASIVTPLSNGGNGGNITIKGNNIFLNDAYFLTNATLGPGNTGNIDITAKGLLALSDAIGPDIWVSAIYTSSMPIGNVIGGNAGNININASNLHIESGACVASATLSQYCTKNSGNAGNITIIISENIKITGVNEFGSSYQFQGGHIYGSNIGATSRGFIYEDSNQLEKIIKAGDPGKISIITNSLSISDGAQIIAFNFGEKKWIE
;
A
#
# COMPACT_ATOMS: atom_id res chain seq x y z
N MET A 1 -1.60 15.82 -18.18
CA MET A 1 -2.18 14.47 -18.26
C MET A 1 -1.13 13.51 -18.85
N ASN A 2 -0.24 12.97 -18.02
CA ASN A 2 0.72 11.92 -18.41
C ASN A 2 0.37 10.68 -17.59
N THR A 3 -0.46 9.80 -18.16
CA THR A 3 -0.88 8.55 -17.54
C THR A 3 -0.20 7.41 -18.30
N TYR A 4 0.64 6.62 -17.63
CA TYR A 4 1.26 5.44 -18.23
C TYR A 4 0.53 4.18 -17.73
N SER A 5 -0.14 3.45 -18.63
CA SER A 5 -0.87 2.22 -18.31
C SER A 5 -0.54 1.09 -19.28
N ASN A 6 -0.41 -0.14 -18.78
CA ASN A 6 -0.36 -1.36 -19.58
C ASN A 6 -1.42 -2.35 -19.06
N ASN A 7 -2.56 -2.46 -19.74
CA ASN A 7 -3.76 -3.17 -19.26
C ASN A 7 -4.12 -4.36 -20.15
N ILE A 8 -4.50 -5.51 -19.56
CA ILE A 8 -5.03 -6.70 -20.27
C ILE A 8 -6.42 -7.02 -19.72
N ILE A 9 -7.45 -7.09 -20.59
CA ILE A 9 -8.88 -7.17 -20.20
C ILE A 9 -9.50 -8.58 -20.43
N ASN A 10 -8.75 -9.60 -20.88
CA ASN A 10 -9.34 -10.92 -21.21
C ASN A 10 -9.07 -12.00 -20.15
N ASP A 11 -10.08 -12.87 -19.93
CA ASP A 11 -10.15 -13.94 -18.91
C ASP A 11 -9.11 -15.08 -19.09
N GLU A 12 -8.42 -15.11 -20.24
CA GLU A 12 -7.27 -16.00 -20.54
C GLU A 12 -5.92 -15.25 -20.59
N GLY A 13 -5.83 -14.10 -19.90
CA GLY A 13 -4.77 -13.11 -20.08
C GLY A 13 -3.35 -13.62 -19.80
N ALA A 14 -2.43 -13.24 -20.70
CA ALA A 14 -0.99 -13.22 -20.45
C ALA A 14 -0.64 -12.22 -19.34
N ASN A 15 0.61 -12.23 -18.87
CA ASN A 15 1.09 -11.27 -17.88
C ASN A 15 1.04 -9.83 -18.42
N ALA A 16 0.70 -8.85 -17.58
CA ALA A 16 0.88 -7.45 -17.91
C ALA A 16 2.37 -7.15 -18.11
N GLY A 17 2.68 -6.21 -19.01
CA GLY A 17 4.07 -5.88 -19.31
C GLY A 17 4.71 -5.00 -18.24
N ASN A 18 6.04 -5.02 -18.19
CA ASN A 18 6.82 -4.24 -17.22
C ASN A 18 6.84 -2.74 -17.59
N LEU A 19 6.91 -1.88 -16.58
CA LEU A 19 7.10 -0.43 -16.71
C LEU A 19 8.48 -0.05 -16.21
N ILE A 20 9.25 0.65 -17.05
CA ILE A 20 10.61 1.09 -16.72
C ILE A 20 10.72 2.58 -16.99
N ILE A 21 10.97 3.36 -15.94
CA ILE A 21 11.24 4.79 -16.02
C ILE A 21 12.69 5.01 -15.58
N LYS A 22 13.50 5.58 -16.45
CA LYS A 22 14.90 5.91 -16.17
C LYS A 22 15.18 7.34 -16.60
N ALA A 23 15.60 8.17 -15.65
CA ALA A 23 16.11 9.49 -15.91
C ALA A 23 17.52 9.63 -15.35
N ASN A 24 18.40 10.29 -16.11
CA ASN A 24 19.77 10.58 -15.63
C ASN A 24 19.80 11.73 -14.61
N LYS A 25 18.69 12.46 -14.47
CA LYS A 25 18.50 13.59 -13.56
C LYS A 25 17.26 13.34 -12.70
N ASP A 26 16.53 14.40 -12.46
CA ASP A 26 15.37 14.46 -11.59
C ASP A 26 14.14 13.87 -12.28
N ILE A 27 13.29 13.25 -11.47
CA ILE A 27 11.96 12.76 -11.86
C ILE A 27 10.96 13.51 -10.99
N ILE A 28 9.97 14.12 -11.62
CA ILE A 28 8.96 14.92 -10.93
C ILE A 28 7.59 14.41 -11.39
N PHE A 29 6.80 13.98 -10.41
CA PHE A 29 5.40 13.60 -10.52
C PHE A 29 4.62 14.60 -9.69
N GLU A 30 3.91 15.49 -10.37
CA GLU A 30 3.07 16.56 -9.80
C GLU A 30 1.60 16.32 -10.15
N ASP A 31 0.71 17.10 -9.55
CA ASP A 31 -0.73 17.10 -9.84
C ASP A 31 -1.37 15.71 -9.78
N GLY A 32 -0.96 14.89 -8.80
CA GLY A 32 -1.51 13.55 -8.60
C GLY A 32 -1.19 12.58 -9.76
N ALA A 33 -0.07 12.79 -10.46
CA ALA A 33 0.39 11.89 -11.52
C ALA A 33 0.51 10.44 -11.03
N SER A 34 0.32 9.49 -11.94
CA SER A 34 0.19 8.07 -11.60
C SER A 34 0.90 7.11 -12.54
N ILE A 35 1.29 5.95 -11.99
CA ILE A 35 1.91 4.84 -12.72
C ILE A 35 1.22 3.55 -12.30
N TRP A 36 0.78 2.73 -13.26
CA TRP A 36 0.08 1.48 -12.94
C TRP A 36 0.46 0.28 -13.81
N SER A 37 0.54 -0.87 -13.15
CA SER A 37 0.56 -2.19 -13.76
C SER A 37 -0.63 -2.99 -13.23
N LEU A 38 -1.58 -3.34 -14.10
CA LEU A 38 -2.85 -3.95 -13.71
C LEU A 38 -3.10 -5.26 -14.45
N THR A 39 -3.71 -6.24 -13.78
CA THR A 39 -4.24 -7.45 -14.41
C THR A 39 -5.70 -7.68 -13.99
N PHE A 40 -6.52 -8.07 -14.96
CA PHE A 40 -7.93 -8.39 -14.78
C PHE A 40 -8.24 -9.88 -14.94
N GLY A 41 -7.23 -10.68 -15.31
CA GLY A 41 -7.36 -12.12 -15.53
C GLY A 41 -6.22 -12.91 -14.89
N LYS A 42 -6.04 -14.16 -15.30
CA LYS A 42 -5.10 -15.11 -14.65
C LYS A 42 -3.62 -14.73 -14.71
N GLY A 43 -3.23 -13.82 -15.60
CA GLY A 43 -1.86 -13.35 -15.75
C GLY A 43 -1.41 -12.49 -14.57
N ASN A 44 -0.10 -12.47 -14.30
CA ASN A 44 0.51 -11.62 -13.28
C ASN A 44 0.52 -10.15 -13.73
N THR A 45 0.58 -9.22 -12.77
CA THR A 45 0.96 -7.84 -13.09
C THR A 45 2.45 -7.76 -13.46
N GLY A 46 2.80 -6.80 -14.30
CA GLY A 46 4.19 -6.50 -14.65
C GLY A 46 4.91 -5.77 -13.53
N ASN A 47 6.24 -5.87 -13.52
CA ASN A 47 7.09 -5.15 -12.58
C ASN A 47 7.18 -3.66 -12.94
N ILE A 48 7.28 -2.80 -11.93
CA ILE A 48 7.52 -1.37 -12.08
C ILE A 48 8.92 -1.05 -11.58
N THR A 49 9.74 -0.41 -12.41
CA THR A 49 11.09 0.02 -12.04
C THR A 49 11.28 1.50 -12.34
N ILE A 50 11.60 2.28 -11.33
CA ILE A 50 11.87 3.72 -11.45
C ILE A 50 13.30 3.99 -10.99
N THR A 51 14.08 4.68 -11.82
CA THR A 51 15.46 5.07 -11.47
C THR A 51 15.69 6.52 -11.87
N GLY A 52 16.07 7.34 -10.90
CA GLY A 52 16.34 8.77 -11.07
C GLY A 52 17.37 9.27 -10.05
N LYS A 53 17.83 10.50 -10.17
CA LYS A 53 18.71 11.12 -9.18
C LYS A 53 17.90 11.60 -7.98
N ASN A 54 17.06 12.61 -8.14
CA ASN A 54 16.10 13.01 -7.13
C ASN A 54 14.69 12.78 -7.66
N MET A 55 13.78 12.32 -6.82
CA MET A 55 12.42 11.97 -7.23
C MET A 55 11.41 12.63 -6.30
N TRP A 56 10.51 13.41 -6.87
CA TRP A 56 9.39 14.02 -6.17
C TRP A 56 8.11 13.40 -6.70
N PHE A 57 7.31 12.86 -5.79
CA PHE A 57 6.01 12.29 -6.05
C PHE A 57 5.02 13.00 -5.14
N GLY A 58 4.14 13.81 -5.72
CA GLY A 58 3.19 14.60 -4.96
C GLY A 58 2.11 15.24 -5.83
N GLY A 59 1.42 16.20 -5.24
CA GLY A 59 0.26 16.85 -5.81
C GLY A 59 -1.02 16.00 -5.78
N SER A 60 -2.12 16.66 -6.07
CA SER A 60 -3.45 16.05 -6.17
C SER A 60 -4.15 16.47 -7.46
N ASN A 61 -5.17 15.71 -7.84
CA ASN A 61 -5.97 15.96 -9.03
C ASN A 61 -7.47 15.87 -8.74
N ASN A 62 -8.25 16.84 -9.21
CA ASN A 62 -9.72 16.90 -9.06
C ASN A 62 -10.48 16.45 -10.32
N ASP A 63 -9.83 15.71 -11.23
CA ASP A 63 -10.48 15.17 -12.41
C ASP A 63 -11.48 14.06 -12.04
N GLN A 64 -12.75 14.31 -12.36
CA GLN A 64 -13.87 13.44 -11.99
C GLN A 64 -13.84 12.07 -12.68
N TYR A 65 -13.25 11.97 -13.87
CA TYR A 65 -13.10 10.68 -14.56
C TYR A 65 -12.03 9.82 -13.90
N LEU A 66 -10.92 10.44 -13.50
CA LEU A 66 -9.89 9.76 -12.73
C LEU A 66 -10.41 9.33 -11.37
N ASP A 67 -11.17 10.18 -10.66
CA ASP A 67 -11.83 9.77 -9.39
C ASP A 67 -12.69 8.53 -9.58
N SER A 68 -13.56 8.52 -10.61
CA SER A 68 -14.41 7.36 -10.90
C SER A 68 -13.59 6.10 -11.21
N PHE A 69 -12.47 6.23 -11.92
CA PHE A 69 -11.58 5.11 -12.23
C PHE A 69 -10.89 4.58 -10.97
N TYR A 70 -10.32 5.47 -10.14
CA TYR A 70 -9.69 5.11 -8.87
C TYR A 70 -10.66 4.39 -7.94
N ARG A 71 -11.88 4.89 -7.78
CA ARG A 71 -12.94 4.22 -7.02
C ARG A 71 -13.22 2.81 -7.54
N LYS A 72 -13.37 2.66 -8.86
CA LYS A 72 -13.75 1.36 -9.44
C LYS A 72 -12.67 0.29 -9.28
N PHE A 73 -11.38 0.67 -9.35
CA PHE A 73 -10.30 -0.31 -9.48
C PHE A 73 -9.30 -0.35 -8.31
N PHE A 74 -9.23 0.71 -7.51
CA PHE A 74 -8.32 0.81 -6.36
C PHE A 74 -9.07 0.83 -5.03
N PHE A 75 -10.28 1.40 -4.98
CA PHE A 75 -10.98 1.71 -3.73
C PHE A 75 -12.46 1.31 -3.81
N LEU A 76 -12.72 0.00 -3.67
CA LEU A 76 -14.03 -0.58 -3.99
C LEU A 76 -15.18 -0.29 -3.02
N ASP A 77 -14.93 0.42 -1.93
CA ASP A 77 -16.00 0.85 -1.06
C ASP A 77 -15.60 2.18 -0.43
N GLY A 78 -16.52 3.12 -0.32
CA GLY A 78 -16.26 4.44 0.27
C GLY A 78 -17.06 5.58 -0.33
N LYS A 79 -17.97 6.13 0.49
CA LYS A 79 -18.51 7.47 0.29
C LYS A 79 -17.40 8.49 0.53
N ARG A 80 -16.46 8.66 -0.41
CA ARG A 80 -15.50 9.77 -0.35
C ARG A 80 -16.26 11.08 -0.39
N LEU A 81 -16.02 11.93 0.60
CA LEU A 81 -16.53 13.29 0.66
C LEU A 81 -15.76 14.27 -0.24
N PHE A 82 -14.61 13.85 -0.77
CA PHE A 82 -13.68 14.68 -1.56
C PHE A 82 -13.50 14.13 -2.97
N GLU A 83 -13.46 15.02 -3.97
CA GLU A 83 -13.22 14.70 -5.40
C GLU A 83 -11.73 14.64 -5.76
N SER A 84 -10.83 14.97 -4.81
CA SER A 84 -9.39 14.97 -5.00
C SER A 84 -8.80 13.56 -4.96
N ASN A 85 -7.90 13.28 -5.90
CA ASN A 85 -7.09 12.08 -5.96
C ASN A 85 -5.64 12.42 -5.70
N ASN A 86 -5.02 11.66 -4.80
CA ASN A 86 -3.58 11.61 -4.65
C ASN A 86 -2.91 10.93 -5.85
N GLY A 87 -1.63 11.20 -6.05
CA GLY A 87 -0.81 10.42 -6.98
C GLY A 87 -0.55 9.00 -6.47
N VAL A 88 -0.28 8.08 -7.40
CA VAL A 88 -0.06 6.67 -7.03
C VAL A 88 0.96 5.99 -7.94
N ILE A 89 1.75 5.09 -7.37
CA ILE A 89 2.47 4.06 -8.11
C ILE A 89 1.90 2.72 -7.68
N ALA A 90 1.33 1.95 -8.62
CA ALA A 90 0.65 0.73 -8.24
C ALA A 90 0.90 -0.48 -9.14
N SER A 91 1.10 -1.62 -8.51
CA SER A 91 0.99 -2.95 -9.13
C SER A 91 -0.22 -3.63 -8.53
N ILE A 92 -1.30 -3.84 -9.30
CA ILE A 92 -2.58 -4.33 -8.75
C ILE A 92 -3.15 -5.50 -9.53
N VAL A 93 -3.36 -6.61 -8.81
CA VAL A 93 -4.28 -7.67 -9.25
C VAL A 93 -5.69 -7.24 -8.88
N THR A 94 -6.49 -6.96 -9.89
CA THR A 94 -7.79 -6.31 -9.71
C THR A 94 -8.85 -7.29 -9.16
N PRO A 95 -9.98 -6.79 -8.63
CA PRO A 95 -11.03 -7.60 -8.00
C PRO A 95 -11.74 -8.57 -8.95
N LEU A 96 -11.68 -8.28 -10.25
CA LEU A 96 -12.26 -9.14 -11.29
C LEU A 96 -11.33 -10.32 -11.65
N SER A 97 -10.09 -10.30 -11.16
CA SER A 97 -9.13 -11.35 -11.45
C SER A 97 -9.45 -12.64 -10.70
N ASN A 98 -9.45 -13.74 -11.44
CA ASN A 98 -9.55 -15.11 -10.92
C ASN A 98 -8.17 -15.79 -10.74
N GLY A 99 -7.07 -15.03 -10.82
CA GLY A 99 -5.70 -15.52 -10.67
C GLY A 99 -4.64 -14.41 -10.71
N GLY A 100 -3.39 -14.78 -10.96
CA GLY A 100 -2.28 -13.84 -11.12
C GLY A 100 -1.74 -13.27 -9.81
N ASN A 101 -0.43 -13.04 -9.76
CA ASN A 101 0.27 -12.42 -8.64
C ASN A 101 0.65 -10.96 -8.96
N GLY A 102 0.86 -10.18 -7.90
CA GLY A 102 1.49 -8.87 -7.95
C GLY A 102 2.93 -8.96 -8.46
N GLY A 103 3.29 -8.17 -9.48
CA GLY A 103 4.66 -7.90 -9.88
C GLY A 103 5.32 -6.94 -8.89
N ASN A 104 6.64 -6.91 -8.83
CA ASN A 104 7.39 -6.12 -7.86
C ASN A 104 7.49 -4.64 -8.26
N ILE A 105 7.63 -3.76 -7.27
CA ILE A 105 7.94 -2.35 -7.49
C ILE A 105 9.33 -2.05 -6.95
N THR A 106 10.18 -1.46 -7.78
CA THR A 106 11.55 -1.09 -7.42
C THR A 106 11.78 0.39 -7.71
N ILE A 107 12.20 1.15 -6.69
CA ILE A 107 12.54 2.58 -6.82
C ILE A 107 13.97 2.81 -6.35
N LYS A 108 14.81 3.42 -7.21
CA LYS A 108 16.22 3.66 -6.91
C LYS A 108 16.62 5.11 -7.21
N GLY A 109 17.08 5.84 -6.20
CA GLY A 109 17.59 7.19 -6.39
C GLY A 109 18.52 7.69 -5.30
N ASN A 110 18.82 8.98 -5.34
CA ASN A 110 19.54 9.70 -4.30
C ASN A 110 18.55 10.14 -3.22
N ASN A 111 17.60 11.02 -3.56
CA ASN A 111 16.54 11.44 -2.66
C ASN A 111 15.18 11.10 -3.26
N ILE A 112 14.26 10.63 -2.42
CA ILE A 112 12.91 10.21 -2.81
C ILE A 112 11.92 10.84 -1.84
N PHE A 113 10.94 11.57 -2.37
CA PHE A 113 9.91 12.27 -1.60
C PHE A 113 8.53 11.78 -2.04
N LEU A 114 7.75 11.26 -1.10
CA LEU A 114 6.33 10.91 -1.26
C LEU A 114 5.52 11.89 -0.41
N ASN A 115 4.94 12.92 -1.04
CA ASN A 115 4.23 14.00 -0.36
C ASN A 115 2.77 14.04 -0.81
N ASP A 116 1.95 14.90 -0.20
CA ASP A 116 0.56 15.14 -0.62
C ASP A 116 -0.24 13.84 -0.81
N ALA A 117 -0.19 12.96 0.21
CA ALA A 117 -0.88 11.67 0.18
C ALA A 117 -0.39 10.67 -0.89
N TYR A 118 0.80 10.83 -1.50
CA TYR A 118 1.21 9.96 -2.60
C TYR A 118 1.32 8.49 -2.18
N PHE A 119 0.60 7.62 -2.91
CA PHE A 119 0.43 6.22 -2.52
C PHE A 119 1.29 5.29 -3.39
N LEU A 120 2.31 4.69 -2.81
CA LEU A 120 3.07 3.61 -3.43
C LEU A 120 2.52 2.28 -2.95
N THR A 121 1.83 1.53 -3.82
CA THR A 121 1.16 0.29 -3.41
C THR A 121 1.39 -0.91 -4.33
N ASN A 122 1.51 -2.08 -3.71
CA ASN A 122 1.38 -3.35 -4.38
C ASN A 122 0.19 -4.07 -3.76
N ALA A 123 -0.85 -4.36 -4.54
CA ALA A 123 -2.10 -4.88 -3.99
C ALA A 123 -2.61 -6.07 -4.80
N THR A 124 -3.07 -7.10 -4.10
CA THR A 124 -3.81 -8.20 -4.72
C THR A 124 -5.22 -8.27 -4.13
N LEU A 125 -6.22 -8.07 -5.00
CA LEU A 125 -7.64 -8.11 -4.66
C LEU A 125 -8.32 -9.44 -5.07
N GLY A 126 -7.53 -10.38 -5.59
CA GLY A 126 -7.91 -11.74 -5.96
C GLY A 126 -7.16 -12.82 -5.15
N PRO A 127 -7.10 -14.08 -5.61
CA PRO A 127 -6.51 -15.18 -4.85
C PRO A 127 -4.97 -15.24 -4.88
N GLY A 128 -4.31 -14.42 -5.70
CA GLY A 128 -2.86 -14.44 -5.83
C GLY A 128 -2.11 -13.79 -4.67
N ASN A 129 -0.78 -13.94 -4.70
CA ASN A 129 0.11 -13.24 -3.78
C ASN A 129 0.39 -11.83 -4.28
N THR A 130 0.74 -10.95 -3.35
CA THR A 130 1.18 -9.58 -3.64
C THR A 130 2.68 -9.57 -3.92
N GLY A 131 3.14 -8.70 -4.82
CA GLY A 131 4.57 -8.51 -5.07
C GLY A 131 5.24 -7.68 -3.98
N ASN A 132 6.58 -7.64 -4.01
CA ASN A 132 7.36 -6.87 -3.05
C ASN A 132 7.52 -5.40 -3.48
N ILE A 133 7.89 -4.56 -2.52
CA ILE A 133 8.36 -3.19 -2.77
C ILE A 133 9.79 -3.06 -2.26
N ASP A 134 10.70 -2.67 -3.16
CA ASP A 134 12.11 -2.44 -2.86
C ASP A 134 12.49 -0.99 -3.15
N ILE A 135 12.91 -0.25 -2.13
CA ILE A 135 13.31 1.16 -2.24
C ILE A 135 14.77 1.30 -1.82
N THR A 136 15.55 1.98 -2.65
CA THR A 136 16.93 2.37 -2.34
C THR A 136 17.11 3.87 -2.57
N ALA A 137 17.35 4.63 -1.51
CA ALA A 137 17.68 6.05 -1.57
C ALA A 137 19.09 6.28 -1.02
N LYS A 138 20.05 6.78 -1.80
CA LYS A 138 21.40 7.03 -1.26
C LYS A 138 21.43 8.12 -0.19
N GLY A 139 20.45 9.02 -0.19
CA GLY A 139 20.27 10.11 0.76
C GLY A 139 18.99 9.90 1.56
N LEU A 140 18.01 10.79 1.35
CA LEU A 140 16.76 10.82 2.12
C LEU A 140 15.63 10.09 1.39
N LEU A 141 14.91 9.23 2.12
CA LEU A 141 13.54 8.84 1.81
C LEU A 141 12.61 9.58 2.78
N ALA A 142 11.68 10.37 2.28
CA ALA A 142 10.70 11.09 3.09
C ALA A 142 9.28 10.78 2.64
N LEU A 143 8.40 10.55 3.61
CA LEU A 143 6.97 10.43 3.42
C LEU A 143 6.30 11.45 4.32
N SER A 144 5.46 12.31 3.74
CA SER A 144 4.74 13.33 4.50
C SER A 144 3.37 13.62 3.92
N ASP A 145 2.57 14.28 4.73
CA ASP A 145 1.30 14.89 4.38
C ASP A 145 0.16 13.92 4.07
N ALA A 146 -1.03 14.49 4.22
CA ALA A 146 -2.30 13.93 3.82
C ALA A 146 -3.07 15.05 3.10
N ILE A 147 -4.11 14.71 2.36
CA ILE A 147 -4.93 15.72 1.64
C ILE A 147 -6.41 15.65 1.99
N GLY A 148 -6.79 14.79 2.94
CA GLY A 148 -8.17 14.67 3.44
C GLY A 148 -8.42 13.40 4.27
N PRO A 149 -9.54 13.34 5.00
CA PRO A 149 -9.88 12.22 5.90
C PRO A 149 -10.22 10.91 5.16
N ASP A 150 -10.80 10.99 3.96
CA ASP A 150 -11.16 9.81 3.15
C ASP A 150 -10.11 9.48 2.08
N ILE A 151 -8.93 10.08 2.17
CA ILE A 151 -7.81 9.88 1.25
C ILE A 151 -6.68 9.20 2.02
N TRP A 152 -5.94 8.34 1.32
CA TRP A 152 -4.78 7.67 1.91
C TRP A 152 -3.75 8.72 2.30
N VAL A 153 -3.05 8.49 3.40
CA VAL A 153 -1.83 9.25 3.72
C VAL A 153 -0.72 8.87 2.72
N SER A 154 0.36 9.64 2.68
CA SER A 154 1.54 9.21 1.93
C SER A 154 2.01 7.87 2.48
N ALA A 155 2.10 6.87 1.60
CA ALA A 155 2.27 5.51 2.07
C ALA A 155 3.05 4.60 1.13
N ILE A 156 3.84 3.71 1.72
CA ILE A 156 4.45 2.55 1.06
C ILE A 156 3.73 1.32 1.58
N TYR A 157 2.98 0.64 0.71
CA TYR A 157 1.98 -0.31 1.14
C TYR A 157 1.92 -1.59 0.31
N THR A 158 2.09 -2.75 0.94
CA THR A 158 1.78 -4.04 0.31
C THR A 158 0.51 -4.62 0.92
N SER A 159 -0.41 -5.14 0.12
CA SER A 159 -1.61 -5.77 0.68
C SER A 159 -2.23 -6.89 -0.14
N SER A 160 -2.70 -7.91 0.56
CA SER A 160 -3.62 -8.91 0.02
C SER A 160 -5.00 -8.72 0.65
N MET A 161 -5.94 -8.26 -0.15
CA MET A 161 -7.32 -7.96 0.27
C MET A 161 -8.29 -8.62 -0.72
N PRO A 162 -8.41 -9.96 -0.72
CA PRO A 162 -9.31 -10.67 -1.61
C PRO A 162 -10.74 -10.13 -1.48
N ILE A 163 -11.38 -9.89 -2.62
CA ILE A 163 -12.79 -9.49 -2.68
C ILE A 163 -13.60 -10.65 -3.25
N GLY A 164 -14.74 -10.93 -2.63
CA GLY A 164 -15.58 -12.08 -2.96
C GLY A 164 -15.16 -13.35 -2.24
N ASN A 165 -15.74 -14.49 -2.62
CA ASN A 165 -15.57 -15.75 -1.89
C ASN A 165 -14.30 -16.52 -2.28
N VAL A 166 -13.14 -15.85 -2.24
CA VAL A 166 -11.83 -16.44 -2.55
C VAL A 166 -10.90 -16.41 -1.34
N ILE A 167 -9.98 -17.37 -1.27
CA ILE A 167 -8.87 -17.34 -0.29
C ILE A 167 -7.83 -16.39 -0.88
N GLY A 168 -7.51 -15.30 -0.17
CA GLY A 168 -6.45 -14.38 -0.59
C GLY A 168 -5.07 -14.96 -0.39
N GLY A 169 -4.11 -14.52 -1.21
CA GLY A 169 -2.71 -14.85 -1.02
C GLY A 169 -2.05 -14.04 0.10
N ASN A 170 -0.72 -14.09 0.15
CA ASN A 170 0.09 -13.35 1.10
C ASN A 170 0.35 -11.91 0.60
N ALA A 171 0.57 -10.98 1.53
CA ALA A 171 1.12 -9.68 1.21
C ALA A 171 2.64 -9.79 0.92
N GLY A 172 3.16 -8.85 0.14
CA GLY A 172 4.57 -8.81 -0.22
C GLY A 172 5.41 -8.13 0.85
N ASN A 173 6.72 -8.37 0.82
CA ASN A 173 7.66 -7.70 1.71
C ASN A 173 7.91 -6.25 1.28
N ILE A 174 8.30 -5.42 2.24
CA ILE A 174 8.80 -4.06 2.00
C ILE A 174 10.25 -4.00 2.46
N ASN A 175 11.16 -3.66 1.55
CA ASN A 175 12.58 -3.46 1.85
C ASN A 175 12.96 -2.01 1.55
N ILE A 176 13.47 -1.31 2.56
CA ILE A 176 13.93 0.07 2.45
C ILE A 176 15.40 0.13 2.84
N ASN A 177 16.23 0.66 1.95
CA ASN A 177 17.61 1.02 2.23
C ASN A 177 17.83 2.51 1.97
N ALA A 178 18.23 3.27 2.98
CA ALA A 178 18.54 4.68 2.80
C ALA A 178 19.60 5.24 3.76
N SER A 179 20.07 6.47 3.53
CA SER A 179 20.88 7.16 4.54
C SER A 179 20.01 7.73 5.64
N ASN A 180 18.90 8.37 5.30
CA ASN A 180 17.92 8.89 6.25
C ASN A 180 16.50 8.48 5.84
N LEU A 181 15.63 8.28 6.84
CA LEU A 181 14.21 8.00 6.64
C LEU A 181 13.36 8.92 7.51
N HIS A 182 12.50 9.71 6.90
CA HIS A 182 11.49 10.52 7.59
C HIS A 182 10.08 10.02 7.26
N ILE A 183 9.28 9.78 8.30
CA ILE A 183 7.85 9.44 8.17
C ILE A 183 7.09 10.43 9.06
N GLU A 184 6.38 11.35 8.42
CA GLU A 184 5.79 12.51 9.09
C GLU A 184 4.29 12.65 8.79
N SER A 185 3.59 13.42 9.62
CA SER A 185 2.21 13.86 9.37
C SER A 185 1.20 12.73 9.09
N GLY A 186 1.35 11.58 9.74
CA GLY A 186 0.45 10.43 9.57
C GLY A 186 0.86 9.44 8.48
N ALA A 187 1.95 9.70 7.74
CA ALA A 187 2.43 8.82 6.67
C ALA A 187 2.76 7.40 7.17
N CYS A 188 2.72 6.40 6.29
CA CYS A 188 2.92 5.01 6.72
C CYS A 188 3.77 4.13 5.81
N VAL A 189 4.41 3.13 6.41
CA VAL A 189 5.02 1.99 5.72
C VAL A 189 4.37 0.72 6.25
N ALA A 190 3.56 0.03 5.45
CA ALA A 190 2.81 -1.10 5.98
C ALA A 190 2.62 -2.28 5.03
N SER A 191 2.55 -3.48 5.61
CA SER A 191 2.23 -4.72 4.91
C SER A 191 1.02 -5.37 5.57
N ALA A 192 -0.03 -5.69 4.81
CA ALA A 192 -1.26 -6.17 5.41
C ALA A 192 -1.98 -7.28 4.63
N THR A 193 -2.63 -8.18 5.35
CA THR A 193 -3.67 -9.05 4.78
C THR A 193 -5.01 -8.83 5.47
N LEU A 194 -6.08 -8.74 4.67
CA LEU A 194 -7.43 -8.49 5.15
C LEU A 194 -8.40 -9.50 4.54
N SER A 195 -9.11 -10.24 5.39
CA SER A 195 -10.14 -11.22 4.98
C SER A 195 -11.58 -10.70 5.04
N GLN A 196 -11.78 -9.38 5.13
CA GLN A 196 -13.07 -8.77 5.48
C GLN A 196 -14.18 -9.00 4.45
N TYR A 197 -13.81 -9.20 3.19
CA TYR A 197 -14.75 -9.38 2.09
C TYR A 197 -14.95 -10.85 1.69
N CYS A 198 -14.36 -11.78 2.45
CA CYS A 198 -14.44 -13.20 2.17
C CYS A 198 -14.82 -14.00 3.42
N THR A 199 -15.31 -15.23 3.24
CA THR A 199 -15.63 -16.16 4.34
C THR A 199 -14.46 -17.10 4.63
N LYS A 200 -13.25 -16.71 4.24
CA LYS A 200 -12.05 -17.53 4.17
C LYS A 200 -10.90 -16.88 4.93
N ASN A 201 -10.00 -17.69 5.49
CA ASN A 201 -8.84 -17.21 6.24
C ASN A 201 -8.01 -16.22 5.41
N SER A 202 -7.43 -15.22 6.08
CA SER A 202 -6.47 -14.33 5.42
C SER A 202 -5.16 -15.05 5.17
N GLY A 203 -4.41 -14.60 4.16
CA GLY A 203 -2.99 -14.96 4.02
C GLY A 203 -2.13 -14.30 5.09
N ASN A 204 -0.81 -14.51 4.99
CA ASN A 204 0.19 -13.88 5.85
C ASN A 204 0.56 -12.49 5.33
N ALA A 205 0.81 -11.55 6.23
CA ALA A 205 1.44 -10.29 5.89
C ALA A 205 2.92 -10.48 5.55
N GLY A 206 3.49 -9.49 4.86
CA GLY A 206 4.91 -9.47 4.52
C GLY A 206 5.77 -8.93 5.66
N ASN A 207 7.06 -9.21 5.56
CA ASN A 207 8.07 -8.61 6.42
C ASN A 207 8.38 -7.17 5.96
N ILE A 208 8.66 -6.30 6.92
CA ILE A 208 9.16 -4.95 6.67
C ILE A 208 10.61 -4.89 7.17
N THR A 209 11.54 -4.64 6.25
CA THR A 209 12.96 -4.49 6.56
C THR A 209 13.42 -3.09 6.19
N ILE A 210 13.86 -2.33 7.20
CA ILE A 210 14.32 -0.95 7.08
C ILE A 210 15.77 -0.90 7.55
N ILE A 211 16.69 -0.58 6.64
CA ILE A 211 18.13 -0.48 6.90
C ILE A 211 18.54 0.95 6.56
N ILE A 212 18.84 1.73 7.59
CA ILE A 212 19.12 3.16 7.49
C ILE A 212 20.51 3.43 8.05
N SER A 213 21.40 4.05 7.28
CA SER A 213 22.78 4.23 7.74
C SER A 213 22.97 5.40 8.71
N GLU A 214 22.01 6.32 8.79
CA GLU A 214 22.07 7.49 9.68
C GLU A 214 20.84 7.54 10.59
N ASN A 215 19.83 8.35 10.26
CA ASN A 215 18.73 8.67 11.17
C ASN A 215 17.38 8.22 10.63
N ILE A 216 16.57 7.67 11.52
CA ILE A 216 15.13 7.48 11.33
C ILE A 216 14.39 8.49 12.21
N LYS A 217 13.47 9.23 11.62
CA LYS A 217 12.52 10.11 12.31
C LYS A 217 11.10 9.71 11.94
N ILE A 218 10.30 9.34 12.95
CA ILE A 218 8.88 9.04 12.80
C ILE A 218 8.13 9.97 13.75
N THR A 219 7.32 10.88 13.22
CA THR A 219 6.65 11.90 14.04
C THR A 219 5.28 12.23 13.51
N GLY A 220 4.40 12.61 14.42
CA GLY A 220 3.15 13.28 14.10
C GLY A 220 2.00 12.34 13.82
N VAL A 221 0.85 12.97 13.70
CA VAL A 221 -0.43 12.35 13.39
C VAL A 221 -0.95 12.89 12.07
N ASN A 222 -1.86 12.14 11.46
CA ASN A 222 -2.62 12.65 10.32
C ASN A 222 -3.48 13.84 10.80
N GLU A 223 -3.25 15.01 10.19
CA GLU A 223 -3.97 16.24 10.55
C GLU A 223 -5.48 16.17 10.27
N PHE A 224 -5.90 15.28 9.37
CA PHE A 224 -7.30 15.03 9.05
C PHE A 224 -7.94 13.95 9.94
N GLY A 225 -7.22 13.45 10.95
CA GLY A 225 -7.71 12.42 11.86
C GLY A 225 -7.56 11.01 11.28
N SER A 226 -8.65 10.24 11.23
CA SER A 226 -8.59 8.86 10.74
C SER A 226 -8.41 8.80 9.25
N SER A 227 -7.34 8.17 8.77
CA SER A 227 -7.26 7.67 7.40
C SER A 227 -8.13 6.43 7.22
N TYR A 228 -8.41 6.06 5.97
CA TYR A 228 -9.26 4.92 5.60
C TYR A 228 -8.91 3.65 6.40
N GLN A 229 -9.92 2.99 7.01
CA GLN A 229 -9.82 1.97 8.10
C GLN A 229 -9.07 0.65 7.75
N PHE A 230 -8.34 0.59 6.65
CA PHE A 230 -7.75 -0.65 6.12
C PHE A 230 -6.22 -0.65 6.07
N GLN A 231 -5.56 0.30 6.73
CA GLN A 231 -4.10 0.33 6.84
C GLN A 231 -3.67 -0.51 8.03
N GLY A 232 -3.04 -1.65 7.77
CA GLY A 232 -2.48 -2.54 8.78
C GLY A 232 -1.34 -1.90 9.58
N GLY A 233 -1.65 -0.95 10.48
CA GLY A 233 -0.68 -0.27 11.32
C GLY A 233 -1.31 0.67 12.33
N HIS A 234 -1.96 1.77 11.90
CA HIS A 234 -2.75 2.65 12.76
C HIS A 234 -3.55 3.63 11.89
N ILE A 235 -4.69 4.09 12.40
CA ILE A 235 -5.64 4.95 11.67
C ILE A 235 -5.23 6.44 11.73
N TYR A 236 -4.44 6.85 12.74
CA TYR A 236 -4.26 8.26 13.09
C TYR A 236 -2.81 8.78 13.11
N GLY A 237 -1.78 7.91 13.12
CA GLY A 237 -0.39 8.28 13.42
C GLY A 237 0.62 7.83 12.37
N SER A 238 1.75 8.55 12.25
CA SER A 238 2.87 8.12 11.39
C SER A 238 3.33 6.73 11.83
N ASN A 239 3.43 5.76 10.91
CA ASN A 239 3.61 4.37 11.34
C ASN A 239 4.43 3.45 10.43
N ILE A 240 4.96 2.40 11.06
CA ILE A 240 5.45 1.19 10.40
C ILE A 240 4.63 0.01 10.89
N GLY A 241 3.92 -0.68 9.98
CA GLY A 241 2.83 -1.60 10.32
C GLY A 241 2.87 -2.94 9.60
N ALA A 242 2.88 -4.07 10.30
CA ALA A 242 2.76 -5.40 9.69
C ALA A 242 1.58 -6.16 10.29
N THR A 243 0.60 -6.52 9.45
CA THR A 243 -0.74 -6.88 9.94
C THR A 243 -1.40 -8.03 9.21
N SER A 244 -1.91 -9.00 9.97
CA SER A 244 -2.87 -9.96 9.42
C SER A 244 -4.19 -9.91 10.16
N ARG A 245 -5.30 -9.83 9.43
CA ARG A 245 -6.65 -9.65 10.00
C ARG A 245 -7.62 -10.76 9.59
N GLY A 246 -8.14 -11.44 10.60
CA GLY A 246 -9.31 -12.32 10.58
C GLY A 246 -10.57 -11.60 11.03
N PHE A 247 -11.71 -12.27 10.94
CA PHE A 247 -13.03 -11.75 11.31
C PHE A 247 -13.94 -12.84 11.89
N ILE A 248 -14.88 -12.43 12.72
CA ILE A 248 -15.97 -13.30 13.20
C ILE A 248 -17.25 -12.82 12.52
N TYR A 249 -18.02 -13.75 11.97
CA TYR A 249 -19.36 -13.46 11.43
C TYR A 249 -20.34 -14.55 11.85
N GLU A 250 -21.62 -14.21 11.92
CA GLU A 250 -22.70 -15.19 12.14
C GLU A 250 -23.26 -15.59 10.77
N ASP A 251 -23.34 -16.90 10.52
CA ASP A 251 -23.93 -17.41 9.28
C ASP A 251 -25.47 -17.35 9.33
N SER A 252 -26.14 -17.72 8.22
CA SER A 252 -27.60 -17.71 8.13
C SER A 252 -28.30 -18.64 9.13
N ASN A 253 -27.56 -19.55 9.78
CA ASN A 253 -28.06 -20.44 10.83
C ASN A 253 -27.74 -19.92 12.23
N GLN A 254 -27.32 -18.65 12.38
CA GLN A 254 -26.91 -18.04 13.66
C GLN A 254 -25.71 -18.76 14.31
N LEU A 255 -24.87 -19.41 13.50
CA LEU A 255 -23.64 -20.03 14.00
C LEU A 255 -22.46 -19.10 13.78
N GLU A 256 -21.72 -18.85 14.86
CA GLU A 256 -20.48 -18.08 14.82
C GLU A 256 -19.43 -18.81 13.95
N LYS A 257 -18.88 -18.09 12.97
CA LYS A 257 -17.78 -18.53 12.11
C LYS A 257 -16.57 -17.65 12.37
N ILE A 258 -15.44 -18.31 12.59
CA ILE A 258 -14.16 -17.64 12.80
C ILE A 258 -13.33 -17.75 11.53
N ILE A 259 -13.00 -16.59 10.99
CA ILE A 259 -11.99 -16.43 9.95
C ILE A 259 -10.68 -16.13 10.66
N LYS A 260 -9.70 -17.02 10.48
CA LYS A 260 -8.40 -16.86 11.13
C LYS A 260 -7.55 -15.87 10.36
N ALA A 261 -6.84 -15.04 11.12
CA ALA A 261 -5.71 -14.29 10.62
C ALA A 261 -4.52 -15.22 10.33
N GLY A 262 -3.68 -14.81 9.38
CA GLY A 262 -2.36 -15.39 9.13
C GLY A 262 -1.30 -14.79 10.04
N ASP A 263 -0.03 -15.01 9.69
CA ASP A 263 1.11 -14.38 10.36
C ASP A 263 1.15 -12.88 10.04
N PRO A 264 1.27 -11.98 11.03
CA PRO A 264 1.42 -10.54 10.79
C PRO A 264 2.80 -10.14 10.25
N GLY A 265 3.74 -11.07 10.13
CA GLY A 265 5.09 -10.82 9.61
C GLY A 265 6.01 -10.17 10.66
N LYS A 266 7.25 -9.91 10.24
CA LYS A 266 8.30 -9.32 11.07
C LYS A 266 8.63 -7.90 10.60
N ILE A 267 8.77 -6.99 11.57
CA ILE A 267 9.37 -5.67 11.35
C ILE A 267 10.83 -5.70 11.86
N SER A 268 11.78 -5.37 10.99
CA SER A 268 13.21 -5.27 11.31
C SER A 268 13.72 -3.88 10.95
N ILE A 269 14.18 -3.13 11.96
CA ILE A 269 14.73 -1.78 11.79
C ILE A 269 16.18 -1.79 12.27
N ILE A 270 17.09 -1.37 11.39
CA ILE A 270 18.52 -1.28 11.66
C ILE A 270 18.94 0.15 11.32
N THR A 271 19.38 0.92 12.32
CA THR A 271 19.77 2.33 12.17
C THR A 271 20.78 2.76 13.23
N ASN A 272 21.53 3.84 12.96
CA ASN A 272 22.39 4.46 13.97
C ASN A 272 21.56 5.25 14.99
N SER A 273 20.49 5.91 14.54
CA SER A 273 19.60 6.69 15.39
C SER A 273 18.14 6.51 14.99
N LEU A 274 17.27 6.41 16.00
CA LEU A 274 15.81 6.28 15.85
C LEU A 274 15.11 7.26 16.81
N SER A 275 14.31 8.16 16.26
CA SER A 275 13.42 9.05 17.00
C SER A 275 11.97 8.77 16.62
N ILE A 276 11.11 8.57 17.63
CA ILE A 276 9.67 8.37 17.49
C ILE A 276 8.97 9.33 18.46
N SER A 277 8.12 10.21 17.95
CA SER A 277 7.45 11.24 18.76
C SER A 277 6.04 11.55 18.27
N ASP A 278 5.32 12.37 19.04
CA ASP A 278 4.06 13.01 18.60
C ASP A 278 2.98 12.03 18.11
N GLY A 279 2.85 10.90 18.80
CA GLY A 279 1.82 9.88 18.50
C GLY A 279 2.20 8.89 17.39
N ALA A 280 3.42 8.96 16.86
CA ALA A 280 3.95 7.97 15.93
C ALA A 280 4.12 6.57 16.55
N GLN A 281 4.01 5.53 15.74
CA GLN A 281 3.93 4.14 16.21
C GLN A 281 4.69 3.16 15.31
N ILE A 282 5.13 2.04 15.89
CA ILE A 282 5.60 0.86 15.14
C ILE A 282 4.82 -0.34 15.67
N ILE A 283 4.08 -1.02 14.79
CA ILE A 283 3.08 -2.01 15.19
C ILE A 283 3.20 -3.25 14.30
N ALA A 284 3.41 -4.40 14.92
CA ALA A 284 3.12 -5.69 14.31
C ALA A 284 1.92 -6.29 15.05
N PHE A 285 0.80 -6.53 14.36
CA PHE A 285 -0.39 -7.04 15.01
C PHE A 285 -1.13 -8.09 14.20
N ASN A 286 -1.59 -9.12 14.90
CA ASN A 286 -2.55 -10.08 14.37
C ASN A 286 -3.90 -9.75 15.00
N PHE A 287 -4.89 -9.40 14.18
CA PHE A 287 -6.25 -9.15 14.66
C PHE A 287 -7.14 -10.34 14.37
N GLY A 288 -7.54 -11.02 15.45
CA GLY A 288 -8.61 -11.99 15.49
C GLY A 288 -9.28 -11.90 16.85
N GLU A 289 -10.00 -10.80 17.12
CA GLU A 289 -10.59 -10.61 18.44
C GLU A 289 -12.03 -11.12 18.54
N LYS A 290 -12.22 -11.92 19.59
CA LYS A 290 -13.50 -12.20 20.26
C LYS A 290 -14.29 -10.91 20.45
N LYS A 291 -15.62 -11.01 20.33
CA LYS A 291 -16.60 -9.99 20.73
C LYS A 291 -16.11 -9.25 21.98
N TRP A 292 -15.99 -7.93 21.88
CA TRP A 292 -16.08 -7.07 23.06
C TRP A 292 -17.47 -7.33 23.65
N ILE A 293 -17.54 -8.15 24.69
CA ILE A 293 -18.76 -8.29 25.49
C ILE A 293 -18.77 -7.04 26.36
N GLU A 294 -19.76 -6.17 26.14
CA GLU A 294 -20.12 -5.08 27.04
C GLU A 294 -20.48 -5.60 28.45
#